data_AF-A0A5R2MTP4-F1
#
_entry.id   AF-A0A5R2MTP4-F1
#
_cell.length_a   1.000
_cell.length_b   1.000
_cell.length_c   1.000
_cell.angle_alpha   90.00
_cell.angle_beta   90.00
_cell.angle_gamma   90.00
#
_symmetry.space_group_name_H-M   'P 1'
#
loop_
_entity.id
_entity.type
_entity.pdbx_description
1 polymer ?
#
loop_
_entity_poly.entity_id
_entity_poly.type
_entity_poly.pdbx_seq_one_letter_code
_entity_poly.pdbx_strand_id
1 'polypeptide(L)'
;HGYPWTIHRLTYRRTNHDNIHVRGYNEEGTTTTPFDMTVLNGLDRFHIVQSVVDWVPRLKRMRVGVKQAMDSKLLEHRAYIRAQGQDMPEILEWKWEQ
;
A
#
# COMPACT_ATOMS: atom_id res chain seq x y z
N HIS A 1 -2.05 5.63 -9.89
CA HIS A 1 -3.06 5.13 -10.85
C HIS A 1 -2.38 4.47 -12.04
N GLY A 2 -1.56 5.18 -12.82
CA GLY A 2 -0.72 4.55 -13.84
C GLY A 2 0.61 4.00 -13.30
N TYR A 3 1.55 3.76 -14.21
CA TYR A 3 2.86 3.20 -13.93
C TYR A 3 3.79 4.15 -13.14
N PRO A 4 4.56 3.64 -12.15
CA PRO A 4 5.54 4.43 -11.41
C PRO A 4 6.56 5.15 -12.29
N TRP A 5 6.97 4.47 -13.38
CA TRP A 5 8.01 4.94 -14.30
C TRP A 5 7.68 6.29 -14.95
N THR A 6 6.40 6.56 -15.19
CA THR A 6 5.95 7.84 -15.74
C THR A 6 6.34 9.00 -14.82
N ILE A 7 6.13 8.85 -13.51
CA ILE A 7 6.47 9.90 -12.54
C ILE A 7 7.98 10.05 -12.42
N HIS A 8 8.74 8.95 -12.38
CA HIS A 8 10.21 9.03 -12.37
C HIS A 8 10.75 9.77 -13.59
N ARG A 9 10.24 9.51 -14.79
CA ARG A 9 10.63 10.22 -16.02
C ARG A 9 10.25 11.70 -16.00
N LEU A 10 9.11 12.06 -15.44
CA LEU A 10 8.68 13.47 -15.34
C LEU A 10 9.51 14.25 -14.31
N THR A 11 10.07 13.56 -13.32
CA THR A 11 10.75 14.17 -12.17
C THR A 11 12.27 14.03 -12.18
N TYR A 12 12.88 13.24 -13.07
CA TYR A 12 14.31 12.86 -13.03
C TYR A 12 15.36 13.99 -12.98
N ARG A 13 14.98 15.25 -13.25
CA ARG A 13 15.84 16.45 -13.13
C ARG A 13 15.25 17.53 -12.22
N ARG A 14 14.20 17.21 -11.48
CA ARG A 14 13.57 18.14 -10.54
C ARG A 14 14.31 18.06 -9.22
N THR A 15 14.48 19.20 -8.55
CA THR A 15 15.00 19.23 -7.18
C THR A 15 14.26 18.21 -6.33
N ASN A 16 15.01 17.45 -5.50
CA ASN A 16 14.49 16.43 -4.59
C ASN A 16 13.99 15.12 -5.23
N HIS A 17 14.24 14.87 -6.52
CA HIS A 17 13.75 13.65 -7.18
C HIS A 17 14.27 12.34 -6.56
N ASP A 18 15.46 12.36 -5.96
CA ASP A 18 16.05 11.20 -5.27
C ASP A 18 15.22 10.73 -4.06
N ASN A 19 14.41 11.62 -3.48
CA ASN A 19 13.54 11.32 -2.34
C ASN A 19 12.10 10.97 -2.75
N ILE A 20 11.83 10.82 -4.05
CA ILE A 20 10.50 10.46 -4.56
C ILE A 20 10.42 8.94 -4.70
N HIS A 21 9.61 8.31 -3.85
CA HIS A 21 9.28 6.90 -3.93
C HIS A 21 7.87 6.74 -4.50
N VAL A 22 7.77 6.34 -5.77
CA VAL A 22 6.50 6.24 -6.47
C VAL A 22 5.97 4.81 -6.39
N ARG A 23 4.70 4.66 -6.02
CA ARG A 23 3.95 3.43 -6.21
C ARG A 23 2.88 3.66 -7.28
N GLY A 24 2.61 2.64 -8.07
CA GLY A 24 1.67 2.68 -9.17
C GLY A 24 1.23 1.27 -9.54
N TYR A 25 0.54 1.17 -10.66
CA TYR A 25 0.15 -0.13 -11.19
C TYR A 25 1.39 -0.94 -11.61
N ASN A 26 1.45 -2.21 -11.20
CA ASN A 26 2.54 -3.15 -11.43
C ASN A 26 2.14 -4.32 -12.33
N GLU A 27 1.05 -4.18 -13.09
CA GLU A 27 0.51 -5.25 -13.95
C GLU A 27 -0.05 -6.47 -13.22
N GLU A 28 -0.31 -6.32 -11.92
CA GLU A 28 -0.90 -7.37 -11.10
C GLU A 28 -2.42 -7.16 -10.97
N GLY A 29 -3.19 -8.18 -11.32
CA GLY A 29 -4.65 -8.08 -11.30
C GLY A 29 -5.36 -9.36 -11.73
N THR A 30 -6.54 -9.58 -11.17
CA THR A 30 -7.44 -10.68 -11.54
C THR A 30 -8.87 -10.32 -11.15
N THR A 31 -9.83 -11.19 -11.39
CA THR A 31 -11.17 -11.05 -10.82
C THR A 31 -11.09 -11.22 -9.30
N THR A 32 -11.09 -10.10 -8.59
CA THR A 32 -11.01 -10.03 -7.12
C THR A 32 -11.76 -8.80 -6.60
N THR A 33 -11.71 -8.56 -5.30
CA THR A 33 -12.39 -7.42 -4.64
C THR A 33 -11.66 -6.09 -4.91
N PRO A 34 -12.36 -4.94 -4.83
CA PRO A 34 -11.77 -3.64 -5.14
C PRO A 34 -10.51 -3.30 -4.33
N PHE A 35 -10.49 -3.56 -3.01
CA PHE A 35 -9.31 -3.30 -2.20
C PHE A 35 -8.20 -4.32 -2.47
N ASP A 36 -8.52 -5.59 -2.73
CA ASP A 36 -7.52 -6.60 -3.08
C ASP A 36 -6.76 -6.25 -4.37
N MET A 37 -7.43 -5.66 -5.37
CA MET A 37 -6.75 -5.11 -6.56
C MET A 37 -5.66 -4.09 -6.19
N THR A 38 -5.85 -3.31 -5.12
CA THR A 38 -4.81 -2.39 -4.62
C THR A 38 -3.72 -3.13 -3.86
N VAL A 39 -4.06 -4.17 -3.11
CA VAL A 39 -3.10 -5.02 -2.39
C VAL A 39 -2.15 -5.73 -3.34
N LEU A 40 -2.65 -6.29 -4.44
CA LEU A 40 -1.85 -6.95 -5.48
C LEU A 40 -0.79 -6.02 -6.09
N ASN A 41 -1.09 -4.72 -6.17
CA ASN A 41 -0.17 -3.70 -6.67
C ASN A 41 0.62 -3.00 -5.55
N GLY A 42 0.45 -3.40 -4.29
CA GLY A 42 1.03 -2.73 -3.13
C GLY A 42 0.60 -1.26 -2.99
N LEU A 43 -0.58 -0.89 -3.48
CA LEU A 43 -1.14 0.46 -3.42
C LEU A 43 -2.08 0.66 -2.24
N ASP A 44 -2.37 -0.40 -1.49
CA ASP A 44 -3.23 -0.35 -0.33
C ASP A 44 -2.58 0.37 0.87
N ARG A 45 -3.43 0.71 1.84
CA ARG A 45 -3.05 1.44 3.04
C ARG A 45 -1.98 0.71 3.87
N PHE A 46 -1.96 -0.62 3.90
CA PHE A 46 -1.01 -1.37 4.72
C PHE A 46 0.39 -1.29 4.14
N HIS A 47 0.55 -1.54 2.83
CA HIS A 47 1.84 -1.39 2.16
C HIS A 47 2.34 0.06 2.14
N ILE A 48 1.44 1.05 2.07
CA ILE A 48 1.81 2.46 2.21
C ILE A 48 2.40 2.73 3.61
N VAL A 49 1.74 2.28 4.69
CA VAL A 49 2.26 2.42 6.06
C VAL A 49 3.64 1.77 6.21
N GLN A 50 3.82 0.56 5.68
CA GLN A 50 5.13 -0.12 5.69
C GLN A 50 6.21 0.71 4.98
N SER A 51 5.88 1.34 3.84
CA SER A 51 6.83 2.21 3.12
C SER A 51 7.22 3.42 3.94
N VAL A 52 6.25 4.08 4.59
CA VAL A 52 6.52 5.27 5.39
C VAL A 52 7.51 4.97 6.52
N VAL A 53 7.36 3.84 7.21
CA VAL A 53 8.31 3.46 8.28
C VAL A 53 9.68 3.04 7.75
N ASP A 54 9.78 2.57 6.51
CA ASP A 54 11.05 2.26 5.86
C ASP A 54 11.83 3.54 5.48
N TRP A 55 11.12 4.57 5.01
CA TRP A 55 11.75 5.79 4.47
C TRP A 55 11.93 6.92 5.48
N VAL A 56 11.12 7.00 6.55
CA VAL A 56 11.19 8.10 7.52
C VAL A 56 12.18 7.76 8.65
N PRO A 57 13.36 8.44 8.75
CA PRO A 57 14.40 8.04 9.70
C PRO A 57 13.97 8.06 11.17
N ARG A 58 13.08 8.99 11.53
CA ARG A 58 12.55 9.12 12.90
C ARG A 58 11.71 7.92 13.33
N LEU A 59 11.16 7.14 12.40
CA LEU A 59 10.29 6.00 12.68
C LEU A 59 11.04 4.67 12.79
N LYS A 60 12.37 4.64 12.60
CA LYS A 60 13.18 3.40 12.60
C LYS A 60 12.95 2.50 13.82
N ARG A 61 12.74 3.09 15.01
CA ARG A 61 12.53 2.33 16.26
C ARG A 61 11.24 1.49 16.27
N MET A 62 10.19 1.96 15.58
CA MET A 62 8.90 1.27 15.52
C MET A 62 8.73 0.38 14.28
N ARG A 63 9.71 0.38 13.37
CA ARG A 63 9.66 -0.30 12.08
C ARG A 63 9.24 -1.76 12.18
N VAL A 64 9.88 -2.54 13.05
CA VAL A 64 9.62 -3.98 13.19
C VAL A 64 8.18 -4.25 13.62
N GLY A 65 7.74 -3.62 14.70
CA GLY A 65 6.38 -3.83 15.22
C GLY A 65 5.29 -3.37 14.25
N VAL A 66 5.47 -2.22 13.60
CA VAL A 66 4.50 -1.72 12.61
C VAL A 66 4.43 -2.64 11.39
N LYS A 67 5.56 -3.08 10.85
CA LYS A 67 5.55 -3.99 9.69
C LYS A 67 4.90 -5.32 10.04
N GLN A 68 5.21 -5.90 11.20
CA GLN A 68 4.57 -7.13 11.66
C GLN A 68 3.04 -6.98 11.80
N ALA A 69 2.56 -5.86 12.31
CA ALA A 69 1.13 -5.58 12.39
C ALA A 69 0.49 -5.46 10.99
N MET A 70 1.15 -4.77 10.06
CA MET A 70 0.65 -4.64 8.68
C MET A 70 0.68 -5.96 7.91
N ASP A 71 1.71 -6.79 8.08
CA ASP A 71 1.77 -8.14 7.50
C ASP A 71 0.65 -9.04 8.05
N SER A 72 0.36 -8.92 9.35
CA SER A 72 -0.76 -9.64 9.97
C SER A 72 -2.10 -9.22 9.35
N LYS A 73 -2.29 -7.92 9.07
CA LYS A 73 -3.47 -7.40 8.38
C LYS A 73 -3.59 -7.88 6.94
N LEU A 74 -2.48 -7.99 6.21
CA LEU A 74 -2.47 -8.54 4.86
C LEU A 74 -2.83 -10.04 4.84
N LEU A 75 -2.39 -10.80 5.84
CA LEU A 75 -2.78 -12.20 6.03
C LEU A 75 -4.28 -12.33 6.33
N GLU A 76 -4.79 -11.52 7.25
CA GLU A 76 -6.22 -11.45 7.60
C GLU A 76 -7.07 -11.12 6.36
N HIS A 77 -6.70 -10.07 5.62
CA HIS A 77 -7.33 -9.67 4.37
C HIS A 77 -7.42 -10.83 3.38
N ARG A 78 -6.29 -11.50 3.11
CA ARG A 78 -6.24 -12.62 2.16
C ARG A 78 -7.15 -13.78 2.58
N ALA A 79 -7.22 -14.08 3.87
CA ALA A 79 -8.13 -15.11 4.37
C ALA A 79 -9.60 -14.69 4.22
N TYR A 80 -9.91 -13.43 4.57
CA TYR A 80 -11.26 -12.88 4.56
C TYR A 80 -11.86 -12.85 3.15
N ILE A 81 -11.16 -12.29 2.16
CA ILE A 81 -11.70 -12.18 0.80
C ILE A 81 -11.97 -13.55 0.17
N ARG A 82 -11.16 -14.57 0.51
CA ARG A 82 -11.35 -15.94 0.01
C ARG A 82 -12.55 -16.62 0.63
N ALA A 83 -12.84 -16.31 1.90
CA ALA A 83 -13.96 -16.89 2.62
C ALA A 83 -15.28 -16.17 2.30
N GLN A 84 -15.26 -14.85 2.14
CA GLN A 84 -16.46 -14.01 2.10
C GLN A 84 -16.74 -13.39 0.73
N GLY A 85 -15.76 -13.35 -0.19
CA GLY A 85 -15.92 -12.76 -1.52
C GLY A 85 -16.10 -11.22 -1.52
N GLN A 86 -15.87 -10.56 -0.38
CA GLN A 86 -15.94 -9.11 -0.23
C GLN A 86 -14.78 -8.60 0.63
N ASP A 87 -14.48 -7.30 0.53
CA ASP A 87 -13.46 -6.66 1.37
C ASP A 87 -13.87 -6.66 2.85
N MET A 88 -12.86 -6.60 3.74
CA MET A 88 -13.10 -6.61 5.19
C MET A 88 -13.96 -5.41 5.64
N PRO A 89 -14.77 -5.54 6.71
CA PRO A 89 -15.57 -4.44 7.23
C PRO A 89 -14.73 -3.20 7.58
N GLU A 90 -13.53 -3.40 8.15
CA GLU A 90 -12.60 -2.30 8.43
C GLU A 90 -12.16 -1.52 7.18
N ILE A 91 -12.30 -2.11 6.00
CA ILE A 91 -12.02 -1.45 4.73
C ILE A 91 -13.25 -0.72 4.22
N LEU A 92 -14.39 -1.40 4.21
CA LEU A 92 -15.66 -0.89 3.66
C LEU A 92 -16.28 0.23 4.51
N GLU A 93 -16.14 0.13 5.83
CA GLU A 93 -16.76 1.04 6.78
C GLU A 93 -15.83 2.20 7.18
N TRP A 94 -14.58 2.19 6.70
CA TRP A 94 -13.62 3.23 7.01
C TRP A 94 -14.08 4.58 6.47
N LYS A 95 -14.02 5.59 7.35
CA LYS A 95 -14.31 6.99 7.03
C LYS A 95 -13.21 7.85 7.62
N TRP A 96 -12.97 8.98 6.98
CA TRP A 96 -12.11 10.01 7.54
C TRP A 96 -12.81 10.66 8.73
N GLU A 97 -12.15 10.71 9.89
CA GLU A 97 -12.62 11.44 11.06
C GLU A 97 -12.35 12.94 10.84
N GLN A 98 -13.38 13.77 11.03
CA GLN A 98 -13.30 15.23 10.92
C GLN A 98 -12.92 15.87 12.25
#